data_AF-A0A944N264-F1
#
_entry.id   AF-A0A944N264-F1
#
_cell.length_a   1.000
_cell.length_b   1.000
_cell.length_c   1.000
_cell.angle_alpha   90.00
_cell.angle_beta   90.00
_cell.angle_gamma   90.00
#
_symmetry.space_group_name_H-M   'P 1'
#
loop_
_entity.id
_entity.type
_entity.pdbx_description
1 polymer ?
#
loop_
_entity_poly.entity_id
_entity_poly.type
_entity_poly.pdbx_seq_one_letter_code
_entity_poly.pdbx_strand_id
1 'polypeptide(L)'
;MKLIFSNIYFVSSSEIRKAFAEVKLSVFLLFCLSAFLFTACAPKVSFQIERPPLQIVENINYIEVGNFQTVSGQIKFPSDATSESKRIFSGTEKLLKPAISEFNSTNEQGHLTADLLRAALLHELSLQSPYQLINTTGKEAGFSVALPDQSEIAVLHGKVKYAEIIIESEEGLSYFTNVKNKGATLEQSLLAGVVSMGAESSGTGFVIATPYVEQIAALEVEFSLLRKNDGSEVVPSQSFRTYFVRKWGGSVVTSHLPLKIKDSIINNYQSDEDSSESLLSIIDRAGLSFTNPTEYFARGFNLRNNAKVPQTTLELKIRLGRQVARQYVKQISPYQERAELLVQDGNSVAVNLIRGNAYQEAVAFLLALNERTAEDEHNLGLAFEAAGEISQARKHYETALKMDSNNPVFKAALTRTIN
;
A
#
# COMPACT_ATOMS: atom_id res chain seq x y z
N MET A 1 68.22 -38.64 -20.07
CA MET A 1 68.40 -37.52 -21.03
C MET A 1 67.50 -36.38 -20.58
N LYS A 2 68.10 -35.28 -20.09
CA LYS A 2 67.61 -33.88 -19.90
C LYS A 2 66.30 -33.62 -19.09
N LEU A 3 66.40 -33.04 -17.88
CA LEU A 3 66.28 -31.59 -17.51
C LEU A 3 64.79 -31.18 -17.29
N ILE A 4 64.29 -30.48 -16.25
CA ILE A 4 64.81 -29.43 -15.35
C ILE A 4 63.87 -29.23 -14.12
N PHE A 5 64.49 -28.88 -12.98
CA PHE A 5 64.10 -28.08 -11.78
C PHE A 5 62.75 -27.31 -11.78
N SER A 6 62.08 -27.06 -10.65
CA SER A 6 62.58 -26.22 -9.55
C SER A 6 61.66 -26.18 -8.32
N ASN A 7 62.30 -25.90 -7.18
CA ASN A 7 61.78 -25.62 -5.85
C ASN A 7 60.67 -24.56 -5.82
N ILE A 8 59.66 -24.76 -4.96
CA ILE A 8 58.89 -23.66 -4.38
C ILE A 8 59.20 -23.59 -2.89
N TYR A 9 59.79 -22.46 -2.53
CA TYR A 9 60.22 -22.08 -1.20
C TYR A 9 59.05 -21.96 -0.22
N PHE A 10 59.28 -22.48 0.97
CA PHE A 10 58.60 -22.17 2.22
C PHE A 10 58.65 -20.65 2.46
N VAL A 11 57.49 -19.98 2.51
CA VAL A 11 57.37 -18.63 3.08
C VAL A 11 56.38 -18.69 4.24
N SER A 12 56.85 -18.10 5.34
CA SER A 12 56.34 -18.08 6.70
C SER A 12 54.84 -17.80 6.84
N SER A 13 54.14 -18.68 7.57
CA SER A 13 52.71 -18.59 7.91
C SER A 13 52.37 -17.58 9.03
N SER A 14 53.32 -16.76 9.47
CA SER A 14 53.14 -15.83 10.59
C SER A 14 52.71 -14.42 10.17
N GLU A 15 53.19 -13.91 9.04
CA GLU A 15 52.83 -12.56 8.57
C GLU A 15 51.39 -12.49 8.03
N ILE A 16 50.94 -13.56 7.35
CA ILE A 16 49.58 -13.66 6.82
C ILE A 16 48.54 -13.68 7.96
N ARG A 17 48.85 -14.30 9.11
CA ARG A 17 47.94 -14.30 10.27
C ARG A 17 47.83 -12.95 10.97
N LYS A 18 48.93 -12.17 11.02
CA LYS A 18 48.90 -10.79 11.54
C LYS A 18 48.11 -9.87 10.63
N ALA A 19 48.31 -9.95 9.31
CA ALA A 19 47.57 -9.18 8.33
C ALA A 19 46.05 -9.50 8.35
N PHE A 20 45.67 -10.77 8.49
CA PHE A 20 44.25 -11.15 8.62
C PHE A 20 43.61 -10.69 9.93
N ALA A 21 44.38 -10.59 11.02
CA ALA A 21 43.88 -10.10 12.30
C ALA A 21 43.69 -8.57 12.31
N GLU A 22 44.63 -7.82 11.74
CA GLU A 22 44.53 -6.36 11.61
C GLU A 22 43.41 -5.93 10.64
N VAL A 23 43.19 -6.67 9.55
CA VAL A 23 42.07 -6.45 8.62
C VAL A 23 40.72 -6.76 9.29
N LYS A 24 40.64 -7.82 10.11
CA LYS A 24 39.41 -8.11 10.86
C LYS A 24 39.11 -7.05 11.93
N LEU A 25 40.12 -6.56 12.64
CA LEU A 25 39.94 -5.54 13.68
C LEU A 25 39.54 -4.18 13.08
N SER A 26 40.11 -3.80 11.93
CA SER A 26 39.77 -2.57 11.23
C SER A 26 38.38 -2.63 10.57
N VAL A 27 37.98 -3.75 9.98
CA VAL A 27 36.59 -3.95 9.48
C VAL A 27 35.58 -3.99 10.63
N PHE A 28 35.92 -4.58 11.77
CA PHE A 28 35.06 -4.61 12.95
C PHE A 28 34.92 -3.21 13.58
N LEU A 29 36.00 -2.42 13.67
CA LEU A 29 35.96 -1.02 14.11
C LEU A 29 35.18 -0.14 13.14
N LEU A 30 35.26 -0.36 11.83
CA LEU A 30 34.43 0.35 10.84
C LEU A 30 32.94 -0.01 10.98
N PHE A 31 32.63 -1.28 11.26
CA PHE A 31 31.26 -1.73 11.57
C PHE A 31 30.74 -1.10 12.88
N CYS A 32 31.57 -1.01 13.92
CA CYS A 32 31.22 -0.36 15.17
C CYS A 32 31.08 1.17 15.03
N LEU A 33 31.93 1.84 14.25
CA LEU A 33 31.80 3.28 13.95
C LEU A 33 30.58 3.59 13.08
N SER A 34 30.16 2.68 12.20
CA SER A 34 28.91 2.82 11.44
C SER A 34 27.66 2.67 12.31
N ALA A 35 27.75 1.97 13.45
CA ALA A 35 26.67 1.83 14.42
C ALA A 35 26.47 3.07 15.31
N PHE A 36 27.43 4.01 15.36
CA PHE A 36 27.32 5.26 16.13
C PHE A 36 26.96 6.49 15.28
N LEU A 37 26.73 6.32 13.99
CA LEU A 37 26.22 7.36 13.09
C LEU A 37 24.76 7.14 12.69
N PHE A 38 23.97 6.48 13.55
CA PHE A 38 22.54 6.75 13.57
C PHE A 38 22.36 8.17 14.07
N THR A 39 22.27 9.09 13.13
CA THR A 39 21.75 10.44 13.33
C THR A 39 20.64 10.37 14.37
N ALA A 40 20.80 11.14 15.46
CA ALA A 40 19.77 11.39 16.46
C ALA A 40 18.59 12.11 15.79
N CYS A 41 17.87 11.39 14.95
CA CYS A 41 16.58 11.80 14.46
C CYS A 41 15.62 11.35 15.56
N ALA A 42 15.02 12.30 16.26
CA ALA A 42 14.01 12.00 17.26
C ALA A 42 12.97 11.03 16.65
N PRO A 43 12.58 9.97 17.38
CA PRO A 43 11.81 8.88 16.80
C PRO A 43 10.46 9.40 16.34
N LYS A 44 10.18 9.25 15.04
CA LYS A 44 8.86 9.49 14.47
C LYS A 44 7.92 8.40 14.96
N VAL A 45 6.75 8.79 15.46
CA VAL A 45 5.71 7.88 15.93
C VAL A 45 4.61 7.86 14.88
N SER A 46 4.06 6.67 14.60
CA SER A 46 2.91 6.53 13.70
C SER A 46 1.63 6.83 14.45
N PHE A 47 0.97 7.93 14.12
CA PHE A 47 -0.32 8.32 14.67
C PHE A 47 -1.45 7.96 13.73
N GLN A 48 -2.60 7.57 14.27
CA GLN A 48 -3.86 7.68 13.53
C GLN A 48 -4.38 9.09 13.74
N ILE A 49 -4.48 9.87 12.68
CA ILE A 49 -4.99 11.24 12.73
C ILE A 49 -6.17 11.41 11.78
N GLU A 50 -7.07 12.30 12.14
CA GLU A 50 -8.14 12.73 11.27
C GLU A 50 -7.67 13.91 10.41
N ARG A 51 -8.04 13.87 9.13
CA ARG A 51 -7.77 14.92 8.14
C ARG A 51 -9.07 15.56 7.71
N PRO A 52 -9.08 16.88 7.46
CA PRO A 52 -10.22 17.53 6.84
C PRO A 52 -10.47 16.98 5.42
N PRO A 53 -11.67 17.17 4.86
CA PRO A 53 -11.95 16.84 3.48
C PRO A 53 -11.02 17.61 2.53
N LEU A 54 -10.65 17.00 1.41
CA LEU A 54 -9.76 17.65 0.43
C LEU A 54 -10.44 18.81 -0.32
N GLN A 55 -11.77 18.86 -0.31
CA GLN A 55 -12.56 19.92 -0.89
C GLN A 55 -13.58 20.44 0.12
N ILE A 56 -13.78 21.75 0.08
CA ILE A 56 -14.75 22.42 0.94
C ILE A 56 -16.14 22.15 0.37
N VAL A 57 -17.03 21.63 1.22
CA VAL A 57 -18.43 21.38 0.90
C VAL A 57 -19.27 22.37 1.70
N GLU A 58 -19.90 23.32 1.00
CA GLU A 58 -20.66 24.39 1.65
C GLU A 58 -22.16 24.15 1.66
N ASN A 59 -22.78 24.35 2.83
CA ASN A 59 -24.23 24.38 3.01
C ASN A 59 -24.92 23.08 2.55
N ILE A 60 -24.33 21.92 2.87
CA ILE A 60 -24.91 20.60 2.64
C ILE A 60 -24.87 19.83 3.95
N ASN A 61 -26.03 19.37 4.40
CA ASN A 61 -26.19 18.55 5.61
C ASN A 61 -26.56 17.09 5.27
N TYR A 62 -27.07 16.87 4.06
CA TYR A 62 -27.63 15.59 3.64
C TYR A 62 -27.04 15.11 2.32
N ILE A 63 -26.72 13.82 2.24
CA ILE A 63 -26.33 13.18 0.99
C ILE A 63 -27.36 12.12 0.60
N GLU A 64 -27.85 12.23 -0.63
CA GLU A 64 -28.59 11.19 -1.32
C GLU A 64 -27.65 10.49 -2.31
N VAL A 65 -27.57 9.17 -2.25
CA VAL A 65 -26.80 8.40 -3.25
C VAL A 65 -27.73 8.08 -4.43
N GLY A 66 -27.58 8.85 -5.51
CA GLY A 66 -28.41 8.80 -6.69
C GLY A 66 -28.04 7.69 -7.67
N ASN A 67 -28.30 7.93 -8.96
CA ASN A 67 -28.10 6.93 -10.01
C ASN A 67 -26.60 6.74 -10.36
N PHE A 68 -26.18 5.48 -10.44
CA PHE A 68 -24.87 5.06 -10.93
C PHE A 68 -25.03 4.32 -12.25
N GLN A 69 -24.62 4.98 -13.33
CA GLN A 69 -24.80 4.49 -14.69
C GLN A 69 -23.53 3.85 -15.21
N THR A 70 -23.70 2.81 -16.01
CA THR A 70 -22.61 2.06 -16.59
C THR A 70 -22.37 2.55 -18.00
N VAL A 71 -21.12 2.89 -18.28
CA VAL A 71 -20.73 3.46 -19.56
C VAL A 71 -19.61 2.63 -20.15
N SER A 72 -19.67 2.42 -21.47
CA SER A 72 -18.60 1.77 -22.21
C SER A 72 -17.50 2.76 -22.53
N GLY A 73 -16.27 2.27 -22.66
CA GLY A 73 -15.13 3.10 -23.03
C GLY A 73 -13.80 2.57 -22.50
N GLN A 74 -12.72 3.20 -22.96
CA GLN A 74 -11.37 2.86 -22.57
C GLN A 74 -11.02 3.46 -21.20
N ILE A 75 -10.39 2.67 -20.33
CA ILE A 75 -9.79 3.09 -19.08
C ILE A 75 -8.28 3.22 -19.30
N LYS A 76 -7.73 4.40 -19.00
CA LYS A 76 -6.30 4.67 -19.20
C LYS A 76 -5.46 3.85 -18.22
N PHE A 77 -4.25 3.48 -18.60
CA PHE A 77 -3.26 2.92 -17.69
C PHE A 77 -2.83 3.95 -16.63
N PRO A 78 -2.34 3.49 -15.45
CA PRO A 78 -1.71 4.40 -14.50
C PRO A 78 -0.53 5.10 -15.18
N SER A 79 -0.37 6.40 -14.93
CA SER A 79 0.77 7.17 -15.42
C SER A 79 2.07 6.55 -14.91
N ASP A 80 3.07 6.42 -15.79
CA ASP A 80 4.42 5.96 -15.46
C ASP A 80 5.11 6.95 -14.48
N ALA A 81 4.73 6.92 -13.21
CA ALA A 81 5.49 7.58 -12.16
C ALA A 81 6.80 6.79 -12.01
N THR A 82 7.91 7.48 -12.27
CA THR A 82 9.31 7.07 -12.12
C THR A 82 9.51 5.99 -11.05
N SER A 83 9.35 4.73 -11.42
CA SER A 83 9.72 3.60 -10.59
C SER A 83 11.07 3.13 -11.12
N GLU A 84 12.13 3.56 -10.45
CA GLU A 84 13.39 2.82 -10.50
C GLU A 84 13.09 1.44 -9.91
N SER A 85 12.70 0.50 -10.77
CA SER A 85 12.55 -0.88 -10.38
C SER A 85 13.91 -1.36 -9.86
N LYS A 86 14.07 -1.52 -8.54
CA LYS A 86 15.23 -2.21 -7.97
C LYS A 86 15.12 -3.70 -8.28
N ARG A 87 15.30 -4.08 -9.55
CA ARG A 87 15.40 -5.47 -9.99
C ARG A 87 16.88 -5.83 -10.08
N ILE A 88 17.26 -6.84 -9.30
CA ILE A 88 18.64 -7.36 -9.25
C ILE A 88 18.89 -8.38 -10.37
N PHE A 89 17.84 -8.91 -11.00
CA PHE A 89 17.96 -9.89 -12.09
C PHE A 89 17.71 -9.24 -13.45
N SER A 90 18.77 -9.15 -14.26
CA SER A 90 18.74 -8.78 -15.68
C SER A 90 18.26 -9.95 -16.56
N GLY A 91 17.11 -10.54 -16.22
CA GLY A 91 16.45 -11.50 -17.11
C GLY A 91 15.76 -10.75 -18.25
N THR A 92 15.78 -11.30 -19.47
CA THR A 92 14.99 -10.74 -20.58
C THR A 92 13.51 -10.78 -20.23
N GLU A 93 12.94 -9.61 -20.00
CA GLU A 93 11.51 -9.40 -19.76
C GLU A 93 10.70 -10.02 -20.90
N LYS A 94 9.75 -10.91 -20.58
CA LYS A 94 8.95 -11.60 -21.59
C LYS A 94 7.47 -11.29 -21.40
N LEU A 95 6.97 -10.43 -22.29
CA LEU A 95 5.56 -10.13 -22.43
C LEU A 95 4.83 -11.34 -23.05
N LEU A 96 3.79 -11.82 -22.37
CA LEU A 96 2.96 -12.92 -22.83
C LEU A 96 2.00 -12.47 -23.92
N LYS A 97 1.62 -13.42 -24.78
CA LYS A 97 0.66 -13.19 -25.87
C LYS A 97 -0.70 -13.81 -25.50
N PRO A 98 -1.82 -13.10 -25.69
CA PRO A 98 -1.94 -11.76 -26.27
C PRO A 98 -1.51 -10.66 -25.29
N ALA A 99 -0.79 -9.65 -25.77
CA ALA A 99 -0.39 -8.51 -24.94
C ALA A 99 -1.60 -7.59 -24.69
N ILE A 100 -1.76 -7.14 -23.46
CA ILE A 100 -2.80 -6.20 -23.06
C ILE A 100 -2.24 -4.78 -23.20
N SER A 101 -2.82 -4.02 -24.11
CA SER A 101 -2.45 -2.62 -24.39
C SER A 101 -3.46 -1.61 -23.89
N GLU A 102 -4.67 -2.05 -23.53
CA GLU A 102 -5.77 -1.20 -23.08
C GLU A 102 -6.75 -1.95 -22.19
N PHE A 103 -7.49 -1.18 -21.37
CA PHE A 103 -8.61 -1.69 -20.59
C PHE A 103 -9.91 -1.18 -21.20
N ASN A 104 -10.69 -2.08 -21.79
CA ASN A 104 -11.97 -1.74 -22.41
C ASN A 104 -13.12 -2.14 -21.52
N SER A 105 -13.96 -1.17 -21.16
CA SER A 105 -15.19 -1.43 -20.41
C SER A 105 -16.36 -1.73 -21.35
N THR A 106 -17.06 -2.83 -21.07
CA THR A 106 -18.30 -3.24 -21.73
C THR A 106 -19.49 -3.12 -20.76
N ASN A 107 -20.66 -2.71 -21.26
CA ASN A 107 -21.85 -2.49 -20.43
C ASN A 107 -22.42 -3.75 -19.74
N GLU A 108 -22.12 -4.96 -20.23
CA GLU A 108 -22.77 -6.22 -19.81
C GLU A 108 -22.63 -6.54 -18.31
N GLN A 109 -21.50 -6.19 -17.69
CA GLN A 109 -21.25 -6.45 -16.27
C GLN A 109 -21.31 -5.19 -15.40
N GLY A 110 -21.62 -4.05 -16.00
CA GLY A 110 -21.53 -2.77 -15.34
C GLY A 110 -22.50 -2.64 -14.17
N HIS A 111 -23.75 -3.10 -14.32
CA HIS A 111 -24.82 -2.80 -13.36
C HIS A 111 -24.50 -3.33 -11.95
N LEU A 112 -23.99 -4.56 -11.86
CA LEU A 112 -23.55 -5.13 -10.59
C LEU A 112 -22.39 -4.32 -9.98
N THR A 113 -21.40 -3.91 -10.79
CA THR A 113 -20.28 -3.11 -10.30
C THR A 113 -20.74 -1.73 -9.79
N ALA A 114 -21.70 -1.12 -10.48
CA ALA A 114 -22.30 0.15 -10.10
C ALA A 114 -23.06 0.05 -8.77
N ASP A 115 -23.84 -1.01 -8.58
CA ASP A 115 -24.56 -1.27 -7.32
C ASP A 115 -23.61 -1.56 -6.15
N LEU A 116 -22.54 -2.33 -6.38
CA LEU A 116 -21.53 -2.61 -5.35
C LEU A 116 -20.75 -1.35 -4.96
N LEU A 117 -20.43 -0.50 -5.93
CA LEU A 117 -19.84 0.81 -5.67
C LEU A 117 -20.79 1.71 -4.87
N ARG A 118 -22.07 1.74 -5.23
CA ARG A 118 -23.11 2.47 -4.50
C ARG A 118 -23.18 2.00 -3.03
N ALA A 119 -23.19 0.69 -2.82
CA ALA A 119 -23.17 0.10 -1.48
C ALA A 119 -21.88 0.44 -0.71
N ALA A 120 -20.72 0.42 -1.39
CA ALA A 120 -19.45 0.81 -0.79
C ALA A 120 -19.44 2.29 -0.38
N LEU A 121 -19.99 3.19 -1.19
CA LEU A 121 -20.10 4.62 -0.85
C LEU A 121 -21.02 4.85 0.35
N LEU A 122 -22.18 4.19 0.39
CA LEU A 122 -23.07 4.26 1.55
C LEU A 122 -22.35 3.78 2.82
N HIS A 123 -21.58 2.70 2.72
CA HIS A 123 -20.78 2.21 3.84
C HIS A 123 -19.73 3.22 4.30
N GLU A 124 -18.88 3.71 3.40
CA GLU A 124 -17.79 4.63 3.75
C GLU A 124 -18.34 5.98 4.27
N LEU A 125 -19.42 6.51 3.67
CA LEU A 125 -20.09 7.70 4.18
C LEU A 125 -20.72 7.46 5.56
N SER A 126 -21.30 6.28 5.82
CA SER A 126 -21.91 6.00 7.12
C SER A 126 -20.90 5.92 8.28
N LEU A 127 -19.62 5.66 7.99
CA LEU A 127 -18.59 5.48 9.01
C LEU A 127 -17.94 6.79 9.47
N GLN A 128 -17.67 7.71 8.53
CA GLN A 128 -16.75 8.84 8.77
C GLN A 128 -17.31 10.19 8.30
N SER A 129 -18.55 10.23 7.80
CA SER A 129 -19.10 11.45 7.22
C SER A 129 -19.90 12.29 8.22
N PRO A 130 -19.79 13.63 8.18
CA PRO A 130 -20.68 14.52 8.92
C PRO A 130 -22.10 14.58 8.32
N TYR A 131 -22.32 14.06 7.11
CA TYR A 131 -23.59 14.16 6.40
C TYR A 131 -24.59 13.07 6.80
N GLN A 132 -25.86 13.44 6.93
CA GLN A 132 -26.95 12.49 7.11
C GLN A 132 -27.33 11.85 5.77
N LEU A 133 -27.36 10.51 5.74
CA LEU A 133 -27.70 9.77 4.52
C LEU A 133 -29.22 9.67 4.36
N ILE A 134 -29.73 10.12 3.21
CA ILE A 134 -31.15 9.97 2.86
C ILE A 134 -31.32 8.77 1.94
N ASN A 135 -32.17 7.83 2.35
CA ASN A 135 -32.52 6.68 1.52
C ASN A 135 -33.75 7.00 0.67
N THR A 136 -33.61 7.05 -0.65
CA THR A 136 -34.74 7.27 -1.59
C THR A 136 -35.29 6.00 -2.23
N THR A 137 -34.89 4.81 -1.76
CA THR A 137 -35.57 3.55 -2.14
C THR A 137 -36.91 3.43 -1.42
N GLY A 138 -37.92 4.15 -1.91
CA GLY A 138 -39.32 3.97 -1.54
C GLY A 138 -40.03 5.27 -1.18
N LYS A 139 -40.62 5.94 -2.17
CA LYS A 139 -41.64 6.98 -1.93
C LYS A 139 -42.90 6.44 -1.22
N GLU A 140 -43.03 5.13 -1.05
CA GLU A 140 -44.28 4.49 -0.62
C GLU A 140 -44.27 3.92 0.82
N ALA A 141 -43.13 3.85 1.51
CA ALA A 141 -43.14 3.39 2.91
C ALA A 141 -41.90 3.83 3.70
N GLY A 142 -42.05 4.77 4.64
CA GLY A 142 -41.10 4.91 5.76
C GLY A 142 -40.84 6.33 6.27
N PHE A 143 -41.50 6.65 7.39
CA PHE A 143 -41.23 7.71 8.38
C PHE A 143 -41.36 9.18 7.95
N SER A 144 -42.46 9.78 8.40
CA SER A 144 -42.72 11.23 8.45
C SER A 144 -41.75 11.96 9.39
N VAL A 145 -40.53 12.16 8.95
CA VAL A 145 -39.69 13.26 9.44
C VAL A 145 -39.84 14.42 8.45
N ALA A 146 -39.83 15.67 8.93
CA ALA A 146 -39.87 16.83 8.06
C ALA A 146 -38.81 16.68 6.96
N LEU A 147 -39.23 16.75 5.69
CA LEU A 147 -38.30 16.66 4.57
C LEU A 147 -37.33 17.84 4.68
N PRO A 148 -36.01 17.61 4.74
CA PRO A 148 -35.04 18.69 4.80
C PRO A 148 -35.13 19.56 3.56
N ASP A 149 -34.71 20.83 3.69
CA ASP A 149 -34.68 21.75 2.55
C ASP A 149 -33.86 21.13 1.42
N GLN A 150 -34.39 21.15 0.20
CA GLN A 150 -33.70 20.66 -0.99
C GLN A 150 -32.39 21.41 -1.24
N SER A 151 -32.27 22.64 -0.74
CA SER A 151 -31.01 23.37 -0.78
C SER A 151 -29.91 22.65 0.03
N GLU A 152 -30.22 22.00 1.15
CA GLU A 152 -29.23 21.33 2.01
C GLU A 152 -28.92 19.88 1.59
N ILE A 153 -29.55 19.39 0.52
CA ILE A 153 -29.39 18.03 0.02
C ILE A 153 -28.50 18.03 -1.22
N ALA A 154 -27.43 17.23 -1.18
CA ALA A 154 -26.62 16.90 -2.35
C ALA A 154 -26.92 15.48 -2.84
N VAL A 155 -27.03 15.31 -4.16
CA VAL A 155 -27.25 14.03 -4.83
C VAL A 155 -25.94 13.60 -5.49
N LEU A 156 -25.43 12.45 -5.08
CA LEU A 156 -24.22 11.84 -5.61
C LEU A 156 -24.55 10.90 -6.77
N HIS A 157 -24.03 11.21 -7.96
CA HIS A 157 -24.11 10.36 -9.14
C HIS A 157 -22.74 9.82 -9.53
N GLY A 158 -22.73 8.74 -10.33
CA GLY A 158 -21.50 8.19 -10.87
C GLY A 158 -21.67 7.60 -12.27
N LYS A 159 -20.69 7.81 -13.14
CA LYS A 159 -20.51 7.05 -14.39
C LYS A 159 -19.41 6.02 -14.19
N VAL A 160 -19.74 4.75 -14.36
CA VAL A 160 -18.88 3.62 -13.99
C VAL A 160 -18.39 2.90 -15.24
N LYS A 161 -17.07 2.81 -15.40
CA LYS A 161 -16.38 1.94 -16.37
C LYS A 161 -15.66 0.84 -15.61
N TYR A 162 -15.93 -0.40 -15.98
CA TYR A 162 -15.28 -1.58 -15.42
C TYR A 162 -14.76 -2.48 -16.53
N ALA A 163 -13.50 -2.90 -16.41
CA ALA A 163 -12.88 -3.90 -17.29
C ALA A 163 -12.28 -5.02 -16.42
N GLU A 164 -12.50 -6.27 -16.83
CA GLU A 164 -11.91 -7.45 -16.21
C GLU A 164 -11.41 -8.37 -17.32
N ILE A 165 -10.19 -8.87 -17.15
CA ILE A 165 -9.53 -9.80 -18.06
C ILE A 165 -8.99 -10.93 -17.19
N ILE A 166 -9.46 -12.14 -17.47
CA ILE A 166 -8.96 -13.37 -16.85
C ILE A 166 -8.35 -14.21 -17.97
N ILE A 167 -7.07 -14.55 -17.83
CA ILE A 167 -6.35 -15.37 -18.79
C ILE A 167 -5.90 -16.64 -18.09
N GLU A 168 -6.38 -17.78 -18.56
CA GLU A 168 -5.97 -19.10 -18.12
C GLU A 168 -5.15 -19.74 -19.26
N SER A 169 -3.90 -20.09 -18.98
CA SER A 169 -3.02 -20.72 -19.98
C SER A 169 -1.87 -21.46 -19.29
N GLU A 170 -0.83 -21.80 -20.04
CA GLU A 170 0.35 -22.51 -19.55
C GLU A 170 1.64 -21.95 -20.16
N GLU A 171 2.73 -22.04 -19.40
CA GLU A 171 4.07 -21.68 -19.86
C GLU A 171 4.97 -22.91 -19.80
N GLY A 172 5.80 -23.10 -20.83
CA GLY A 172 6.89 -24.06 -20.78
C GLY A 172 8.00 -23.54 -19.88
N LEU A 173 8.06 -24.02 -18.64
CA LEU A 173 9.12 -23.67 -17.68
C LEU A 173 10.10 -24.82 -17.56
N SER A 174 11.38 -24.49 -17.52
CA SER A 174 12.43 -25.49 -17.33
C SER A 174 12.62 -25.78 -15.85
N TYR A 175 12.53 -27.05 -15.48
CA TYR A 175 12.76 -27.55 -14.13
C TYR A 175 13.98 -28.45 -14.09
N PHE A 176 14.75 -28.38 -13.00
CA PHE A 176 15.87 -29.26 -12.74
C PHE A 176 15.56 -30.23 -11.60
N THR A 177 15.86 -31.50 -11.84
CA THR A 177 15.75 -32.53 -10.81
C THR A 177 17.02 -32.57 -9.97
N ASN A 178 16.92 -32.20 -8.69
CA ASN A 178 18.01 -32.37 -7.73
C ASN A 178 17.87 -33.71 -6.99
N VAL A 179 18.91 -34.54 -7.02
CA VAL A 179 18.99 -35.79 -6.24
C VAL A 179 19.60 -35.47 -4.87
N LYS A 180 18.82 -35.60 -3.80
CA LYS A 180 19.29 -35.36 -2.42
C LYS A 180 19.92 -36.62 -1.83
N ASN A 181 21.15 -36.49 -1.32
CA ASN A 181 21.70 -37.46 -0.38
C ASN A 181 21.20 -37.13 1.04
N LYS A 182 20.64 -38.11 1.77
CA LYS A 182 20.10 -37.93 3.12
C LYS A 182 21.12 -37.42 4.16
N GLY A 183 22.42 -37.50 3.85
CA GLY A 183 23.50 -36.98 4.71
C GLY A 183 24.01 -35.57 4.37
N ALA A 184 23.41 -34.86 3.40
CA ALA A 184 23.86 -33.52 3.00
C ALA A 184 23.51 -32.47 4.06
N THR A 185 24.41 -31.51 4.29
CA THR A 185 24.16 -30.40 5.22
C THR A 185 23.16 -29.39 4.65
N LEU A 186 22.58 -28.55 5.51
CA LEU A 186 21.66 -27.49 5.10
C LEU A 186 22.30 -26.54 4.07
N GLU A 187 23.55 -26.13 4.31
CA GLU A 187 24.31 -25.25 3.41
C GLU A 187 24.52 -25.89 2.03
N GLN A 188 24.87 -27.18 1.97
CA GLN A 188 25.03 -27.91 0.72
C GLN A 188 23.71 -28.03 -0.05
N SER A 189 22.60 -28.22 0.67
CA SER A 189 21.26 -28.29 0.07
C SER A 189 20.81 -26.93 -0.47
N LEU A 190 21.16 -25.83 0.21
CA LEU A 190 20.90 -24.47 -0.25
C LEU A 190 21.74 -24.12 -1.49
N LEU A 191 23.03 -24.45 -1.49
CA LEU A 191 23.92 -24.22 -2.64
C LEU A 191 23.49 -25.01 -3.88
N ALA A 192 23.09 -26.27 -3.72
CA ALA A 192 22.51 -27.05 -4.82
C ALA A 192 21.22 -26.42 -5.36
N GLY A 193 20.39 -25.88 -4.47
CA GLY A 193 19.19 -25.11 -4.83
C GLY A 193 19.50 -23.85 -5.66
N VAL A 194 20.52 -23.08 -5.27
CA VAL A 194 20.95 -21.88 -6.01
C VAL A 194 21.45 -22.25 -7.42
N VAL A 195 22.22 -23.34 -7.55
CA VAL A 195 22.71 -23.82 -8.85
C VAL A 195 21.56 -24.27 -9.76
N SER A 196 20.58 -25.02 -9.22
CA SER A 196 19.39 -25.41 -10.00
C SER A 196 18.56 -24.20 -10.40
N MET A 197 18.35 -23.22 -9.52
CA MET A 197 17.60 -22.00 -9.85
C MET A 197 18.27 -21.20 -10.96
N GLY A 198 19.61 -21.09 -10.93
CA GLY A 198 20.38 -20.46 -12.00
C GLY A 198 20.19 -21.20 -13.33
N ALA A 199 20.25 -22.52 -13.32
CA ALA A 199 20.10 -23.34 -14.51
C ALA A 199 18.65 -23.33 -15.06
N GLU A 200 17.63 -23.35 -14.21
CA GLU A 200 16.21 -23.21 -14.58
C GLU A 200 15.94 -21.84 -15.21
N SER A 201 16.47 -20.76 -14.62
CA SER A 201 16.33 -19.40 -15.15
C SER A 201 16.98 -19.21 -16.53
N SER A 202 17.99 -20.01 -16.86
CA SER A 202 18.63 -20.04 -18.17
C SER A 202 17.86 -20.84 -19.22
N GLY A 203 16.73 -21.46 -18.85
CA GLY A 203 15.94 -22.32 -19.73
C GLY A 203 16.50 -23.73 -19.88
N THR A 204 17.55 -24.09 -19.16
CA THR A 204 18.11 -25.45 -19.16
C THR A 204 17.24 -26.35 -18.24
N GLY A 205 17.03 -27.62 -18.60
CA GLY A 205 16.25 -28.58 -17.79
C GLY A 205 15.09 -29.24 -18.56
N PHE A 206 14.20 -29.92 -17.83
CA PHE A 206 12.99 -30.50 -18.40
C PHE A 206 11.93 -29.40 -18.52
N VAL A 207 11.47 -29.13 -19.75
CA VAL A 207 10.38 -28.18 -19.98
C VAL A 207 9.07 -28.84 -19.56
N ILE A 208 8.43 -28.28 -18.54
CA ILE A 208 7.11 -28.69 -18.06
C ILE A 208 6.11 -27.60 -18.43
N ALA A 209 4.97 -28.00 -18.95
CA ALA A 209 3.82 -27.12 -19.15
C ALA A 209 3.25 -26.77 -17.77
N THR A 210 3.56 -25.56 -17.32
CA THR A 210 3.13 -25.06 -16.02
C THR A 210 1.93 -24.15 -16.20
N PRO A 211 0.74 -24.54 -15.70
CA PRO A 211 -0.46 -23.72 -15.83
C PRO A 211 -0.34 -22.43 -15.02
N TYR A 212 -1.02 -21.39 -15.50
CA TYR A 212 -1.17 -20.12 -14.82
C TYR A 212 -2.55 -19.52 -15.05
N VAL A 213 -2.93 -18.65 -14.11
CA VAL A 213 -4.05 -17.73 -14.24
C VAL A 213 -3.53 -16.32 -14.00
N GLU A 214 -3.80 -15.40 -14.93
CA GLU A 214 -3.55 -13.98 -14.73
C GLU A 214 -4.88 -13.22 -14.75
N GLN A 215 -5.19 -12.56 -13.64
CA GLN A 215 -6.38 -11.75 -13.47
C GLN A 215 -5.99 -10.29 -13.40
N ILE A 216 -6.65 -9.49 -14.22
CA ILE A 216 -6.42 -8.06 -14.34
C ILE A 216 -7.77 -7.37 -14.33
N ALA A 217 -7.90 -6.29 -13.55
CA ALA A 217 -9.10 -5.47 -13.55
C ALA A 217 -8.78 -3.99 -13.40
N ALA A 218 -9.67 -3.17 -13.93
CA ALA A 218 -9.63 -1.72 -13.82
C ALA A 218 -11.05 -1.18 -13.59
N LEU A 219 -11.16 -0.19 -12.72
CA LEU A 219 -12.39 0.53 -12.42
C LEU A 219 -12.11 2.02 -12.53
N GLU A 220 -12.86 2.72 -13.38
CA GLU A 220 -12.89 4.18 -13.47
C GLU A 220 -14.29 4.67 -13.13
N VAL A 221 -14.38 5.66 -12.25
CA VAL A 221 -15.64 6.28 -11.87
C VAL A 221 -15.53 7.79 -11.97
N GLU A 222 -16.40 8.40 -12.75
CA GLU A 222 -16.61 9.85 -12.77
C GLU A 222 -17.76 10.18 -11.81
N PHE A 223 -17.45 10.87 -10.71
CA PHE A 223 -18.43 11.33 -9.74
C PHE A 223 -18.88 12.75 -10.02
N SER A 224 -20.16 13.01 -9.79
CA SER A 224 -20.74 14.35 -9.77
C SER A 224 -21.63 14.49 -8.54
N LEU A 225 -21.36 15.50 -7.72
CA LEU A 225 -22.16 15.83 -6.53
C LEU A 225 -22.96 17.10 -6.81
N LEU A 226 -24.26 16.96 -6.97
CA LEU A 226 -25.14 18.04 -7.43
C LEU A 226 -26.11 18.45 -6.33
N ARG A 227 -26.36 19.74 -6.15
CA ARG A 227 -27.38 20.22 -5.21
C ARG A 227 -28.77 19.86 -5.75
N LYS A 228 -29.67 19.41 -4.89
CA LYS A 228 -30.96 18.84 -5.31
C LYS A 228 -31.96 19.88 -5.85
N ASN A 229 -31.90 21.12 -5.39
CA ASN A 229 -32.83 22.18 -5.76
C ASN A 229 -32.59 22.74 -7.18
N ASP A 230 -31.34 22.93 -7.57
CA ASP A 230 -30.93 23.63 -8.79
C ASP A 230 -29.99 22.84 -9.71
N GLY A 231 -29.49 21.69 -9.24
CA GLY A 231 -28.55 20.86 -9.99
C GLY A 231 -27.13 21.42 -10.09
N SER A 232 -26.80 22.48 -9.34
CA SER A 232 -25.45 23.05 -9.32
C SER A 232 -24.44 22.07 -8.72
N GLU A 233 -23.20 22.10 -9.22
CA GLU A 233 -22.12 21.28 -8.65
C GLU A 233 -21.75 21.78 -7.25
N VAL A 234 -21.82 20.90 -6.26
CA VAL A 234 -21.34 21.17 -4.89
C VAL A 234 -19.82 21.13 -4.85
N VAL A 235 -19.24 20.16 -5.57
CA VAL A 235 -17.81 20.05 -5.84
C VAL A 235 -17.60 19.68 -7.31
N PRO A 236 -16.49 20.11 -7.94
CA PRO A 236 -16.21 19.78 -9.34
C PRO A 236 -16.21 18.28 -9.60
N SER A 237 -16.85 17.87 -10.69
CA SER A 237 -16.88 16.47 -11.09
C SER A 237 -15.48 15.89 -11.30
N GLN A 238 -15.22 14.69 -10.77
CA GLN A 238 -13.88 14.10 -10.70
C GLN A 238 -13.88 12.62 -11.05
N SER A 239 -12.80 12.20 -11.72
CA SER A 239 -12.60 10.80 -12.13
C SER A 239 -11.58 10.11 -11.23
N PHE A 240 -11.97 8.98 -10.65
CA PHE A 240 -11.12 8.13 -9.82
C PHE A 240 -10.88 6.81 -10.53
N ARG A 241 -9.66 6.27 -10.38
CA ARG A 241 -9.24 5.01 -11.00
C ARG A 241 -8.59 4.11 -9.97
N THR A 242 -8.90 2.83 -10.06
CA THR A 242 -8.16 1.78 -9.36
C THR A 242 -7.94 0.60 -10.28
N TYR A 243 -6.91 -0.19 -9.95
CA TYR A 243 -6.44 -1.29 -10.75
C TYR A 243 -6.08 -2.47 -9.86
N PHE A 244 -6.13 -3.66 -10.46
CA PHE A 244 -5.66 -4.89 -9.83
C PHE A 244 -4.97 -5.73 -10.88
N VAL A 245 -3.80 -6.26 -10.55
CA VAL A 245 -3.12 -7.27 -11.36
C VAL A 245 -2.58 -8.35 -10.46
N ARG A 246 -2.83 -9.61 -10.84
CA ARG A 246 -2.19 -10.73 -10.19
C ARG A 246 -2.07 -11.91 -11.14
N LYS A 247 -0.91 -12.56 -11.08
CA LYS A 247 -0.63 -13.80 -11.80
C LYS A 247 -0.29 -14.89 -10.80
N TRP A 248 -0.95 -16.03 -10.94
CA TRP A 248 -0.73 -17.22 -10.14
C TRP A 248 -0.29 -18.37 -11.04
N GLY A 249 0.75 -19.07 -10.64
CA GLY A 249 1.36 -20.11 -11.49
C GLY A 249 2.21 -19.50 -12.61
N GLY A 250 2.75 -20.38 -13.46
CA GLY A 250 3.71 -19.98 -14.48
C GLY A 250 4.92 -19.23 -13.92
N SER A 251 5.57 -18.42 -14.75
CA SER A 251 6.72 -17.60 -14.35
C SER A 251 6.29 -16.28 -13.70
N VAL A 252 6.95 -15.90 -12.60
CA VAL A 252 6.66 -14.64 -11.91
C VAL A 252 7.13 -13.39 -12.68
N VAL A 253 8.10 -13.56 -13.57
CA VAL A 253 8.69 -12.46 -14.38
C VAL A 253 7.98 -12.25 -15.73
N THR A 254 6.92 -13.01 -16.00
CA THR A 254 6.09 -12.87 -17.20
C THR A 254 4.71 -12.32 -16.86
N SER A 255 4.09 -11.67 -17.83
CA SER A 255 2.75 -11.09 -17.72
C SER A 255 2.22 -10.75 -19.10
N HIS A 256 0.90 -10.75 -19.28
CA HIS A 256 0.23 -10.17 -20.42
C HIS A 256 0.21 -8.63 -20.38
N LEU A 257 0.45 -8.03 -19.21
CA LEU A 257 0.58 -6.59 -19.01
C LEU A 257 2.06 -6.17 -19.15
N PRO A 258 2.38 -4.99 -19.73
CA PRO A 258 3.73 -4.46 -19.67
C PRO A 258 4.22 -4.35 -18.23
N LEU A 259 5.43 -4.83 -17.94
CA LEU A 259 5.92 -4.98 -16.57
C LEU A 259 5.98 -3.66 -15.80
N LYS A 260 6.31 -2.54 -16.48
CA LYS A 260 6.26 -1.20 -15.88
C LYS A 260 4.86 -0.85 -15.36
N ILE A 261 3.83 -1.17 -16.13
CA ILE A 261 2.43 -0.94 -15.74
C ILE A 261 2.05 -1.90 -14.61
N LYS A 262 2.45 -3.17 -14.69
CA LYS A 262 2.17 -4.17 -13.64
C LYS A 262 2.77 -3.74 -12.30
N ASP A 263 4.04 -3.35 -12.31
CA ASP A 263 4.75 -2.88 -11.12
C ASP A 263 4.12 -1.59 -10.57
N SER A 264 3.73 -0.66 -11.45
CA SER A 264 3.00 0.56 -11.05
C SER A 264 1.66 0.23 -10.36
N ILE A 265 0.89 -0.72 -10.90
CA ILE A 265 -0.37 -1.16 -10.30
C ILE A 265 -0.11 -1.74 -8.90
N ILE A 266 0.85 -2.67 -8.79
CA ILE A 266 1.16 -3.33 -7.51
C ILE A 266 1.58 -2.30 -6.45
N ASN A 267 2.51 -1.40 -6.80
CA ASN A 267 3.07 -0.44 -5.86
C ASN A 267 2.05 0.61 -5.40
N ASN A 268 1.19 1.09 -6.30
CA ASN A 268 0.33 2.24 -6.03
C ASN A 268 -1.12 1.87 -5.66
N TYR A 269 -1.60 0.68 -6.01
CA TYR A 269 -3.02 0.30 -5.85
C TYR A 269 -3.24 -1.00 -5.05
N GLN A 270 -2.18 -1.74 -4.73
CA GLN A 270 -2.27 -3.01 -3.99
C GLN A 270 -1.41 -3.02 -2.72
N SER A 271 -1.07 -1.86 -2.15
CA SER A 271 -0.23 -1.70 -0.95
C SER A 271 -0.81 -2.33 0.33
N ASP A 272 -2.13 -2.50 0.41
CA ASP A 272 -2.81 -3.16 1.53
C ASP A 272 -2.57 -4.68 1.56
N GLU A 273 -2.13 -5.25 0.44
CA GLU A 273 -1.60 -6.60 0.38
C GLU A 273 -0.11 -6.54 0.65
N ASP A 274 0.28 -6.71 1.91
CA ASP A 274 1.59 -7.23 2.34
C ASP A 274 2.64 -7.21 1.21
N SER A 275 3.22 -6.04 0.96
CA SER A 275 4.32 -5.83 0.00
C SER A 275 5.59 -6.60 0.39
N SER A 276 5.51 -7.38 1.47
CA SER A 276 6.44 -8.40 1.92
C SER A 276 6.58 -9.58 0.94
N GLU A 277 6.03 -9.51 -0.27
CA GLU A 277 6.59 -10.21 -1.43
C GLU A 277 7.98 -9.66 -1.83
N SER A 278 8.83 -9.37 -0.84
CA SER A 278 10.24 -9.00 -1.04
C SER A 278 10.99 -10.20 -1.62
N LEU A 279 12.16 -9.97 -2.22
CA LEU A 279 13.05 -11.04 -2.72
C LEU A 279 13.20 -12.22 -1.74
N LEU A 280 13.15 -11.96 -0.42
CA LEU A 280 13.22 -12.99 0.62
C LEU A 280 12.00 -13.91 0.62
N SER A 281 10.78 -13.44 0.37
CA SER A 281 9.60 -14.31 0.32
C SER A 281 9.55 -15.18 -0.93
N ILE A 282 10.14 -14.72 -2.04
CA ILE A 282 10.23 -15.47 -3.30
C ILE A 282 11.24 -16.61 -3.12
N ILE A 283 12.39 -16.29 -2.53
CA ILE A 283 13.42 -17.28 -2.15
C ILE A 283 12.87 -18.23 -1.07
N ASP A 284 12.16 -17.74 -0.07
CA ASP A 284 11.54 -18.54 1.00
C ASP A 284 10.41 -19.41 0.47
N ARG A 285 9.62 -18.96 -0.52
CA ARG A 285 8.56 -19.76 -1.14
C ARG A 285 9.14 -20.90 -1.99
N ALA A 286 10.15 -20.61 -2.81
CA ALA A 286 10.89 -21.62 -3.55
C ALA A 286 11.58 -22.60 -2.59
N GLY A 287 12.22 -22.06 -1.54
CA GLY A 287 12.80 -22.82 -0.44
C GLY A 287 11.79 -23.73 0.25
N LEU A 288 10.64 -23.20 0.68
CA LEU A 288 9.54 -23.93 1.32
C LEU A 288 8.97 -25.02 0.42
N SER A 289 8.79 -24.76 -0.88
CA SER A 289 8.36 -25.78 -1.85
C SER A 289 9.31 -26.98 -1.88
N PHE A 290 10.59 -26.76 -1.56
CA PHE A 290 11.66 -27.73 -1.64
C PHE A 290 12.07 -28.36 -0.30
N THR A 291 11.93 -27.62 0.80
CA THR A 291 12.30 -28.04 2.16
C THR A 291 11.11 -28.58 2.94
N ASN A 292 9.92 -28.00 2.74
CA ASN A 292 8.69 -28.44 3.41
C ASN A 292 7.46 -28.31 2.46
N PRO A 293 7.32 -29.22 1.48
CA PRO A 293 6.24 -29.19 0.50
C PRO A 293 4.85 -29.17 1.16
N THR A 294 4.69 -29.88 2.28
CA THR A 294 3.43 -29.92 3.04
C THR A 294 3.07 -28.54 3.57
N GLU A 295 4.03 -27.80 4.14
CA GLU A 295 3.81 -26.43 4.60
C GLU A 295 3.59 -25.46 3.43
N TYR A 296 4.29 -25.66 2.31
CA TYR A 296 4.04 -24.92 1.08
C TYR A 296 2.58 -25.06 0.61
N PHE A 297 2.04 -26.27 0.61
CA PHE A 297 0.63 -26.53 0.27
C PHE A 297 -0.33 -26.03 1.36
N ALA A 298 0.01 -26.17 2.64
CA ALA A 298 -0.83 -25.72 3.75
C ALA A 298 -0.96 -24.18 3.83
N ARG A 299 0.08 -23.44 3.42
CA ARG A 299 0.05 -21.96 3.30
C ARG A 299 -0.71 -21.47 2.07
N GLY A 300 -1.33 -22.38 1.30
CA GLY A 300 -2.19 -22.04 0.18
C GLY A 300 -1.43 -21.57 -1.07
N PHE A 301 -0.12 -21.85 -1.17
CA PHE A 301 0.65 -21.53 -2.39
C PHE A 301 0.25 -22.39 -3.61
N ASN A 302 -0.70 -23.32 -3.44
CA ASN A 302 -1.50 -23.89 -4.52
C ASN A 302 -2.70 -22.99 -4.86
N LEU A 303 -2.87 -22.75 -6.15
CA LEU A 303 -3.67 -21.71 -6.82
C LEU A 303 -5.08 -21.35 -6.28
N ARG A 304 -5.70 -22.13 -5.38
CA ARG A 304 -7.07 -21.91 -4.90
C ARG A 304 -7.21 -21.50 -3.42
N ASN A 305 -6.19 -21.69 -2.58
CA ASN A 305 -6.34 -21.55 -1.12
C ASN A 305 -5.56 -20.39 -0.48
N ASN A 306 -4.94 -19.50 -1.27
CA ASN A 306 -4.29 -18.32 -0.73
C ASN A 306 -5.32 -17.22 -0.40
N ALA A 307 -5.38 -16.81 0.87
CA ALA A 307 -6.33 -15.82 1.39
C ALA A 307 -6.23 -14.42 0.74
N LYS A 308 -5.15 -14.14 0.00
CA LYS A 308 -4.95 -12.88 -0.74
C LYS A 308 -5.47 -12.95 -2.19
N VAL A 309 -5.95 -14.11 -2.65
CA VAL A 309 -6.61 -14.27 -3.95
C VAL A 309 -8.06 -13.88 -3.81
N PRO A 310 -8.58 -12.89 -4.56
CA PRO A 310 -10.02 -12.75 -4.72
C PRO A 310 -10.53 -14.07 -5.29
N GLN A 311 -11.33 -14.81 -4.54
CA GLN A 311 -11.83 -16.13 -4.93
C GLN A 311 -12.89 -16.01 -6.03
N THR A 312 -13.43 -14.81 -6.25
CA THR A 312 -14.48 -14.52 -7.24
C THR A 312 -14.35 -13.13 -7.87
N THR A 313 -14.90 -12.98 -9.08
CA THR A 313 -15.14 -11.67 -9.73
C THR A 313 -15.91 -10.70 -8.82
N LEU A 314 -16.82 -11.20 -7.99
CA LEU A 314 -17.60 -10.39 -7.05
C LEU A 314 -16.71 -9.74 -5.98
N GLU A 315 -15.79 -10.51 -5.38
CA GLU A 315 -14.84 -9.99 -4.39
C GLU A 315 -13.92 -8.93 -4.99
N LEU A 316 -13.49 -9.13 -6.24
CA LEU A 316 -12.69 -8.15 -6.96
C LEU A 316 -13.47 -6.84 -7.17
N LYS A 317 -14.72 -6.92 -7.62
CA LYS A 317 -15.61 -5.75 -7.77
C LYS A 317 -15.83 -5.03 -6.44
N ILE A 318 -16.08 -5.76 -5.34
CA ILE A 318 -16.21 -5.18 -4.00
C ILE A 318 -14.94 -4.46 -3.59
N ARG A 319 -13.77 -5.08 -3.79
CA ARG A 319 -12.48 -4.48 -3.47
C ARG A 319 -12.26 -3.18 -4.21
N LEU A 320 -12.37 -3.20 -5.54
CA LEU A 320 -12.16 -2.00 -6.36
C LEU A 320 -13.19 -0.91 -6.04
N GLY A 321 -14.45 -1.30 -5.86
CA GLY A 321 -15.52 -0.39 -5.45
C GLY A 321 -15.24 0.31 -4.12
N ARG A 322 -14.77 -0.43 -3.10
CA ARG A 322 -14.36 0.13 -1.81
C ARG A 322 -13.18 1.08 -1.93
N GLN A 323 -12.16 0.72 -2.71
CA GLN A 323 -10.99 1.59 -2.93
C GLN A 323 -11.40 2.93 -3.55
N VAL A 324 -12.21 2.89 -4.61
CA VAL A 324 -12.70 4.11 -5.27
C VAL A 324 -13.62 4.91 -4.35
N ALA A 325 -14.53 4.23 -3.63
CA ALA A 325 -15.41 4.89 -2.67
C ALA A 325 -14.61 5.64 -1.59
N ARG A 326 -13.58 5.01 -1.01
CA ARG A 326 -12.69 5.67 -0.04
C ARG A 326 -11.99 6.88 -0.63
N GLN A 327 -11.42 6.75 -1.84
CA GLN A 327 -10.75 7.88 -2.50
C GLN A 327 -11.70 9.07 -2.73
N TYR A 328 -12.94 8.79 -3.11
CA TYR A 328 -13.95 9.81 -3.30
C TYR A 328 -14.43 10.43 -1.98
N VAL A 329 -14.73 9.61 -0.95
CA VAL A 329 -15.21 10.11 0.34
C VAL A 329 -14.20 11.05 0.99
N LYS A 330 -12.89 10.81 0.86
CA LYS A 330 -11.83 11.75 1.28
C LYS A 330 -11.94 13.15 0.67
N GLN A 331 -12.59 13.28 -0.49
CA GLN A 331 -12.81 14.58 -1.11
C GLN A 331 -13.79 15.45 -0.34
N ILE A 332 -14.81 14.83 0.25
CA ILE A 332 -15.98 15.55 0.77
C ILE A 332 -16.21 15.34 2.26
N SER A 333 -15.57 14.34 2.86
CA SER A 333 -15.69 14.00 4.29
C SER A 333 -14.30 13.92 4.93
N PRO A 334 -14.19 14.21 6.24
CA PRO A 334 -12.99 13.92 7.01
C PRO A 334 -12.60 12.45 6.90
N TYR A 335 -11.31 12.16 7.02
CA TYR A 335 -10.80 10.80 6.89
C TYR A 335 -9.63 10.53 7.83
N GLN A 336 -9.48 9.26 8.22
CA GLN A 336 -8.34 8.85 9.04
C GLN A 336 -7.17 8.39 8.18
N GLU A 337 -5.96 8.80 8.56
CA GLU A 337 -4.73 8.28 7.98
C GLU A 337 -3.66 8.04 9.04
N ARG A 338 -2.76 7.10 8.74
CA ARG A 338 -1.53 6.93 9.52
C ARG A 338 -0.51 7.96 9.09
N ALA A 339 -0.06 8.78 10.03
CA ALA A 339 0.98 9.77 9.80
C ALA A 339 2.16 9.55 10.74
N GLU A 340 3.37 9.57 10.20
CA GLU A 340 4.59 9.59 10.99
C GLU A 340 4.89 11.03 11.44
N LEU A 341 4.65 11.32 12.71
CA LEU A 341 4.81 12.66 13.27
C LEU A 341 5.92 12.67 14.32
N LEU A 342 6.56 13.84 14.43
CA LEU A 342 7.66 14.05 15.35
C LEU A 342 7.13 14.52 16.70
N VAL A 343 7.33 13.73 17.75
CA VAL A 343 7.07 14.15 19.14
C VAL A 343 8.27 14.97 19.62
N GLN A 344 8.03 16.19 20.09
CA GLN A 344 9.11 17.06 20.58
C GLN A 344 9.57 16.66 21.99
N ASP A 345 10.80 17.04 22.33
CA ASP A 345 11.44 16.71 23.61
C ASP A 345 11.00 17.66 24.75
N GLY A 346 9.68 17.80 24.92
CA GLY A 346 9.05 18.50 26.05
C GLY A 346 9.01 17.64 27.32
N ASN A 347 7.97 17.78 28.13
CA ASN A 347 7.79 17.03 29.37
C ASN A 347 7.80 15.52 29.09
N SER A 348 8.72 14.80 29.76
CA SER A 348 8.97 13.38 29.51
C SER A 348 7.75 12.47 29.77
N VAL A 349 6.88 12.83 30.72
CA VAL A 349 5.65 12.07 31.00
C VAL A 349 4.69 12.20 29.82
N ALA A 350 4.47 13.42 29.34
CA ALA A 350 3.62 13.66 28.17
C ALA A 350 4.16 12.96 26.93
N VAL A 351 5.47 13.05 26.68
CA VAL A 351 6.13 12.36 25.55
C VAL A 351 5.90 10.85 25.61
N ASN A 352 6.02 10.23 26.79
CA ASN A 352 5.78 8.81 26.97
C ASN A 352 4.32 8.42 26.76
N LEU A 353 3.37 9.24 27.26
CA LEU A 353 1.94 9.02 27.04
C LEU A 353 1.59 9.09 25.54
N ILE A 354 2.11 10.10 24.83
CA ILE A 354 1.92 10.27 23.38
C ILE A 354 2.51 9.08 22.61
N ARG A 355 3.74 8.66 22.93
CA ARG A 355 4.38 7.47 22.33
C ARG A 355 3.63 6.17 22.65
N GLY A 356 2.93 6.12 23.77
CA GLY A 356 2.08 5.00 24.18
C GLY A 356 0.65 5.05 23.62
N ASN A 357 0.33 5.98 22.72
CA ASN A 357 -1.02 6.23 22.18
C ASN A 357 -2.07 6.64 23.25
N ALA A 358 -1.64 7.11 24.43
CA ALA A 358 -2.50 7.57 25.52
C ALA A 358 -2.75 9.08 25.37
N TYR A 359 -3.46 9.47 24.30
CA TYR A 359 -3.59 10.88 23.90
C TYR A 359 -4.44 11.70 24.87
N GLN A 360 -5.53 11.14 25.40
CA GLN A 360 -6.42 11.83 26.33
C GLN A 360 -5.72 12.07 27.67
N GLU A 361 -4.94 11.10 28.13
CA GLU A 361 -4.09 11.20 29.32
C GLU A 361 -2.98 12.23 29.11
N ALA A 362 -2.37 12.26 27.92
CA ALA A 362 -1.38 13.28 27.56
C ALA A 362 -1.99 14.69 27.58
N VAL A 363 -3.20 14.87 27.02
CA VAL A 363 -3.95 16.14 27.07
C VAL A 363 -4.21 16.55 28.51
N ALA A 364 -4.79 15.67 29.33
CA ALA A 364 -5.11 15.96 30.72
C ALA A 364 -3.86 16.33 31.53
N PHE A 365 -2.77 15.59 31.33
CA PHE A 365 -1.49 15.85 32.00
C PHE A 365 -0.91 17.20 31.59
N LEU A 366 -0.83 17.50 30.29
CA LEU A 366 -0.27 18.75 29.78
C LEU A 366 -1.10 19.97 30.19
N LEU A 367 -2.43 19.87 30.22
CA LEU A 367 -3.31 20.94 30.69
C LEU A 367 -3.18 21.22 32.19
N ALA A 368 -2.71 20.25 32.98
CA ALA A 368 -2.51 20.40 34.43
C ALA A 368 -1.13 21.02 34.80
N LEU A 369 -0.25 21.24 33.82
CA LEU A 369 1.05 21.87 34.07
C LEU A 369 0.89 23.36 34.36
N ASN A 370 1.61 23.85 35.36
CA ASN A 370 1.62 25.27 35.73
C ASN A 370 2.27 26.15 34.64
N GLU A 371 3.32 25.63 34.01
CA GLU A 371 4.05 26.27 32.91
C GLU A 371 4.30 25.22 31.83
N ARG A 372 4.12 25.60 30.57
CA ARG A 372 4.36 24.75 29.40
C ARG A 372 5.42 25.40 28.52
N THR A 373 6.34 24.59 28.02
CA THR A 373 7.32 25.00 26.99
C THR A 373 6.68 25.05 25.60
N ALA A 374 7.40 25.56 24.59
CA ALA A 374 6.92 25.56 23.22
C ALA A 374 6.72 24.12 22.70
N GLU A 375 7.60 23.21 23.10
CA GLU A 375 7.55 21.78 22.82
C GLU A 375 6.35 21.11 23.51
N ASP A 376 6.01 21.52 24.74
CA ASP A 376 4.82 21.04 25.45
C ASP A 376 3.52 21.50 24.77
N GLU A 377 3.45 22.77 24.35
CA GLU A 377 2.31 23.28 23.59
C GLU A 377 2.19 22.57 22.24
N HIS A 378 3.30 22.27 21.57
CA HIS A 378 3.27 21.46 20.35
C HIS A 378 2.78 20.03 20.61
N ASN A 379 3.32 19.38 21.63
CA ASN A 379 2.92 18.02 22.00
C ASN A 379 1.45 17.95 22.45
N LEU A 380 0.93 19.01 23.05
CA LEU A 380 -0.49 19.15 23.36
C LEU A 380 -1.33 19.26 22.09
N GLY A 381 -0.88 20.08 21.13
CA GLY A 381 -1.49 20.15 19.81
C GLY A 381 -1.53 18.80 19.10
N LEU A 382 -0.43 18.02 19.17
CA LEU A 382 -0.35 16.65 18.65
C LEU A 382 -1.37 15.72 19.29
N ALA A 383 -1.51 15.78 20.61
CA ALA A 383 -2.45 14.94 21.33
C ALA A 383 -3.92 15.29 20.99
N PHE A 384 -4.26 16.57 20.84
CA PHE A 384 -5.57 16.99 20.35
C PHE A 384 -5.82 16.56 18.90
N GLU A 385 -4.84 16.68 18.01
CA GLU A 385 -4.98 16.25 16.61
C GLU A 385 -5.20 14.74 16.50
N ALA A 386 -4.47 13.94 17.29
CA ALA A 386 -4.68 12.50 17.37
C ALA A 386 -6.04 12.11 17.98
N ALA A 387 -6.66 13.01 18.73
CA ALA A 387 -8.01 12.87 19.27
C ALA A 387 -9.11 13.37 18.32
N GLY A 388 -8.78 13.90 17.13
CA GLY A 388 -9.73 14.48 16.17
C GLY A 388 -10.13 15.93 16.46
N GLU A 389 -9.59 16.55 17.51
CA GLU A 389 -9.91 17.91 17.95
C GLU A 389 -9.05 18.95 17.21
N ILE A 390 -9.16 19.01 15.88
CA ILE A 390 -8.29 19.83 15.00
C ILE A 390 -8.31 21.31 15.38
N SER A 391 -9.47 21.84 15.78
CA SER A 391 -9.60 23.24 16.21
C SER A 391 -8.79 23.55 17.47
N GLN A 392 -8.71 22.61 18.42
CA GLN A 392 -7.86 22.76 19.61
C GLN A 392 -6.40 22.54 19.26
N ALA A 393 -6.11 21.52 18.46
CA ALA A 393 -4.76 21.24 17.97
C ALA A 393 -4.11 22.48 17.36
N ARG A 394 -4.84 23.16 16.47
CA ARG A 394 -4.38 24.38 15.82
C ARG A 394 -4.06 25.49 16.82
N LYS A 395 -4.92 25.76 17.80
CA LYS A 395 -4.67 26.80 18.82
C LYS A 395 -3.37 26.56 19.59
N HIS A 396 -3.09 25.30 19.91
CA HIS A 396 -1.87 24.91 20.62
C HIS A 396 -0.63 25.00 19.71
N TYR A 397 -0.73 24.60 18.44
CA TYR A 397 0.34 24.83 17.46
C TYR A 397 0.62 26.32 17.21
N GLU A 398 -0.41 27.18 17.18
CA GLU A 398 -0.24 28.63 17.05
C GLU A 398 0.47 29.21 18.28
N THR A 399 0.15 28.69 19.46
CA THR A 399 0.81 29.08 20.71
C THR A 399 2.27 28.65 20.74
N ALA A 400 2.57 27.40 20.39
CA ALA A 400 3.94 26.89 20.24
C ALA A 400 4.76 27.73 19.26
N LEU A 401 4.19 28.08 18.09
CA LEU A 401 4.86 28.93 17.11
C LEU A 401 5.04 30.38 17.59
N LYS A 402 4.13 30.92 18.42
CA LYS A 402 4.34 32.24 19.04
C LYS A 402 5.52 32.23 20.02
N MET A 403 5.74 31.11 20.71
CA MET A 403 6.84 30.93 21.66
C MET A 403 8.19 30.69 20.95
N ASP A 404 8.20 29.89 19.88
CA ASP A 404 9.36 29.69 18.99
C ASP A 404 8.95 29.84 17.52
N SER A 405 9.11 31.07 17.02
CA SER A 405 8.62 31.51 15.71
C SER A 405 9.40 30.98 14.52
N ASN A 406 10.56 30.37 14.74
CA ASN A 406 11.40 29.83 13.67
C ASN A 406 11.43 28.30 13.62
N ASN A 407 10.71 27.61 14.50
CA ASN A 407 10.66 26.16 14.49
C ASN A 407 9.97 25.60 13.23
N PRO A 408 10.68 24.85 12.37
CA PRO A 408 10.07 24.29 11.15
C PRO A 408 9.00 23.23 11.45
N VAL A 409 9.10 22.54 12.59
CA VAL A 409 8.12 21.52 13.00
C VAL A 409 6.78 22.17 13.32
N PHE A 410 6.79 23.32 14.00
CA PHE A 410 5.56 24.03 14.37
C PHE A 410 4.87 24.64 13.15
N LYS A 411 5.65 25.18 12.20
CA LYS A 411 5.13 25.66 10.90
C LYS A 411 4.49 24.53 10.08
N ALA A 412 5.13 23.36 10.02
CA ALA A 412 4.58 22.19 9.37
C ALA A 412 3.27 21.73 10.03
N ALA A 413 3.20 21.75 11.37
CA ALA A 413 2.02 21.36 12.12
C ALA A 413 0.81 22.30 11.90
N LEU A 414 1.04 23.59 11.70
CA LEU A 414 -0.03 24.52 11.32
C LEU A 414 -0.51 24.33 9.89
N THR A 415 0.41 24.10 8.96
CA THR A 415 0.07 23.91 7.54
C THR A 415 -0.88 22.72 7.35
N ARG A 416 -0.69 21.66 8.13
CA ARG A 416 -1.55 20.47 8.06
C ARG A 416 -2.89 20.56 8.79
N THR A 417 -3.09 21.59 9.63
CA THR A 417 -4.33 21.83 10.39
C THR A 417 -5.12 23.01 9.81
N ILE A 418 -4.95 23.27 8.51
CA ILE A 418 -5.77 24.21 7.74
C ILE A 418 -7.04 23.47 7.30
N ASN A 419 -8.19 24.04 7.69
CA ASN A 419 -9.50 23.66 7.16
C ASN A 419 -9.76 24.41 5.85
#